data_AF-A0A139TLW9-F1
#
_entry.id   AF-A0A139TLW9-F1
#
_cell.length_a   1.000
_cell.length_b   1.000
_cell.length_c   1.000
_cell.angle_alpha   90.00
_cell.angle_beta   90.00
_cell.angle_gamma   90.00
#
_symmetry.space_group_name_H-M   'P 1'
#
loop_
_entity.id
_entity.type
_entity.pdbx_description
1 polymer ?
#
loop_
_entity_poly.entity_id
_entity_poly.type
_entity_poly.pdbx_seq_one_letter_code
_entity_poly.pdbx_strand_id
1 'polypeptide(L)'
;MVTMFLGIFMILSCCDHSANSTSIQHSSVKDILEERKQEGWKFSETLGEPGPYLFYVWISSSGSISNAFWTHEGKQETKQYSVAPDQELQILTFQKKNSDTFCIILERKKS
;
A
#
# COMPACT_ATOMS: atom_id res chain seq x y z
N MET A 1 5.30 -49.82 -35.66
CA MET A 1 5.28 -48.83 -36.75
C MET A 1 4.92 -47.49 -36.13
N VAL A 2 5.70 -46.43 -36.36
CA VAL A 2 5.52 -45.13 -35.69
C VAL A 2 4.62 -44.25 -36.54
N THR A 3 3.60 -43.64 -35.91
CA THR A 3 2.97 -42.43 -36.44
C THR A 3 2.62 -41.51 -35.28
N MET A 4 3.29 -40.36 -35.21
CA MET A 4 2.94 -39.28 -34.29
C MET A 4 1.72 -38.52 -34.85
N PHE A 5 0.87 -37.98 -33.98
CA PHE A 5 0.23 -36.69 -34.27
C PHE A 5 0.19 -35.81 -33.03
N LEU A 6 0.42 -34.53 -33.27
CA LEU A 6 0.60 -33.46 -32.30
C LEU A 6 -0.76 -32.91 -31.84
N GLY A 7 -0.91 -32.54 -30.56
CA GLY A 7 -2.17 -31.99 -30.04
C GLY A 7 -2.04 -31.38 -28.65
N ILE A 8 -1.59 -30.12 -28.58
CA ILE A 8 -1.57 -29.31 -27.35
C ILE A 8 -2.93 -28.63 -27.22
N PHE A 9 -3.60 -28.71 -26.05
CA PHE A 9 -4.56 -27.68 -25.63
C PHE A 9 -4.66 -27.52 -24.11
N MET A 10 -4.98 -26.29 -23.72
CA MET A 10 -4.99 -25.72 -22.37
C MET A 10 -6.40 -25.12 -22.12
N ILE A 11 -6.89 -24.81 -20.92
CA ILE A 11 -6.27 -24.56 -19.61
C ILE A 11 -7.26 -25.06 -18.51
N LEU A 12 -7.01 -24.67 -17.25
CA LEU A 12 -8.02 -24.35 -16.23
C LEU A 12 -8.75 -25.49 -15.50
N SER A 13 -8.33 -25.75 -14.26
CA SER A 13 -9.11 -25.32 -13.09
C SER A 13 -8.27 -25.45 -11.81
N CYS A 14 -7.77 -24.33 -11.30
CA CYS A 14 -7.22 -24.23 -9.95
C CYS A 14 -8.05 -23.19 -9.20
N CYS A 15 -8.92 -23.65 -8.30
CA CYS A 15 -9.69 -22.81 -7.38
C CYS A 15 -9.80 -23.49 -6.01
N ASP A 16 -8.67 -23.95 -5.48
CA ASP A 16 -8.55 -24.15 -4.03
C ASP A 16 -8.49 -22.78 -3.37
N HIS A 17 -9.65 -22.33 -2.89
CA HIS A 17 -9.82 -21.09 -2.15
C HIS A 17 -9.26 -21.27 -0.73
N SER A 18 -7.92 -21.37 -0.64
CA SER A 18 -7.21 -21.57 0.62
C SER A 18 -7.46 -20.38 1.55
N ALA A 19 -8.17 -20.65 2.64
CA ALA A 19 -8.37 -19.71 3.73
C ALA A 19 -7.04 -19.46 4.45
N ASN A 20 -6.21 -18.57 3.92
CA ASN A 20 -5.00 -18.15 4.60
C ASN A 20 -5.34 -17.05 5.61
N SER A 21 -5.53 -17.46 6.86
CA SER A 21 -5.50 -16.57 8.02
C SER A 21 -4.25 -15.70 7.93
N THR A 22 -4.43 -14.41 7.64
CA THR A 22 -3.32 -13.47 7.49
C THR A 22 -2.64 -13.27 8.83
N SER A 23 -1.61 -14.09 9.07
CA SER A 23 -0.57 -13.80 10.05
C SER A 23 -0.16 -12.35 9.88
N ILE A 24 -0.22 -11.57 10.96
CA ILE A 24 0.20 -10.16 10.95
C ILE A 24 1.71 -10.13 10.73
N GLN A 25 2.12 -10.15 9.45
CA GLN A 25 3.50 -9.88 9.10
C GLN A 25 3.75 -8.40 9.36
N HIS A 26 4.64 -8.14 10.32
CA HIS A 26 5.31 -6.85 10.41
C HIS A 26 6.30 -6.76 9.24
N SER A 27 5.78 -6.58 8.02
CA SER A 27 6.58 -6.14 6.87
C SER A 27 7.37 -4.91 7.30
N SER A 28 8.61 -4.71 6.84
CA SER A 28 9.26 -3.44 7.13
C SER A 28 8.58 -2.33 6.32
N VAL A 29 8.73 -1.07 6.76
CA VAL A 29 8.29 0.10 5.96
C VAL A 29 8.86 0.02 4.54
N LYS A 30 10.12 -0.44 4.41
CA LYS A 30 10.80 -0.59 3.12
C LYS A 30 10.12 -1.62 2.22
N ASP A 31 9.69 -2.76 2.76
CA ASP A 31 9.06 -3.82 1.96
C ASP A 31 7.72 -3.35 1.39
N ILE A 32 6.93 -2.66 2.21
CA ILE A 32 5.67 -2.03 1.78
C ILE A 32 5.93 -0.98 0.70
N LEU A 33 6.97 -0.15 0.83
CA LEU A 33 7.31 0.85 -0.18
C LEU A 33 7.80 0.25 -1.50
N GLU A 34 8.57 -0.84 -1.46
CA GLU A 34 9.00 -1.54 -2.68
C GLU A 34 7.82 -2.29 -3.35
N GLU A 35 6.87 -2.83 -2.59
CA GLU A 35 5.59 -3.36 -3.11
C GLU A 35 4.79 -2.26 -3.84
N ARG A 36 4.52 -1.13 -3.17
CA ARG A 36 3.77 -0.01 -3.79
C ARG A 36 4.49 0.57 -5.01
N LYS A 37 5.82 0.61 -5.00
CA LYS A 37 6.63 1.02 -6.14
C LYS A 37 6.50 0.07 -7.35
N GLN A 38 6.34 -1.23 -7.13
CA GLN A 38 6.03 -2.19 -8.19
C GLN A 38 4.60 -2.01 -8.75
N GLU A 39 3.64 -1.56 -7.94
CA GLU A 39 2.30 -1.13 -8.38
C GLU A 39 2.27 0.26 -9.06
N GLY A 40 3.44 0.89 -9.26
CA GLY A 40 3.59 2.18 -9.93
C GLY A 40 3.37 3.42 -9.05
N TRP A 41 3.22 3.26 -7.73
CA TRP A 41 3.23 4.39 -6.80
C TRP A 41 4.63 4.99 -6.66
N LYS A 42 4.68 6.31 -6.43
CA LYS A 42 5.92 7.08 -6.19
C LYS A 42 5.89 7.66 -4.80
N PHE A 43 7.01 7.60 -4.10
CA PHE A 43 7.18 8.29 -2.82
C PHE A 43 7.13 9.81 -3.02
N SER A 44 6.31 10.49 -2.23
CA SER A 44 6.21 11.95 -2.17
C SER A 44 6.92 12.49 -0.92
N GLU A 45 6.43 12.15 0.27
CA GLU A 45 6.98 12.63 1.54
C GLU A 45 6.62 11.74 2.74
N THR A 46 7.20 12.06 3.90
CA THR A 46 6.89 11.45 5.19
C THR A 46 6.46 12.55 6.17
N LEU A 47 5.38 12.31 6.92
CA LEU A 47 4.83 13.24 7.91
C LEU A 47 4.95 12.64 9.32
N GLY A 48 5.46 13.43 10.27
CA GLY A 48 5.83 12.94 11.59
C GLY A 48 7.16 12.18 11.58
N GLU A 49 7.56 11.68 12.75
CA GLU A 49 8.84 11.01 12.95
C GLU A 49 8.74 9.48 12.74
N PRO A 50 9.45 8.91 11.75
CA PRO A 50 9.47 7.47 11.50
C PRO A 50 10.06 6.68 12.67
N GLY A 51 9.53 5.48 12.91
CA GLY A 51 10.08 4.59 13.92
C GLY A 51 9.45 3.20 13.91
N PRO A 52 9.83 2.33 14.87
CA PRO A 52 9.24 1.01 15.03
C PRO A 52 7.73 1.10 15.25
N TYR A 53 6.97 0.41 14.39
CA TYR A 53 5.52 0.49 14.37
C TYR A 53 4.87 -0.88 14.66
N LEU A 54 3.63 -0.84 15.17
CA LEU A 54 2.82 -2.00 15.52
C LEU A 54 1.98 -2.49 14.35
N PHE A 55 1.31 -1.58 13.65
CA PHE A 55 0.59 -1.87 12.41
C PHE A 55 0.50 -0.60 11.58
N TYR A 56 0.03 -0.73 10.34
CA TYR A 56 -0.28 0.40 9.49
C TYR A 56 -1.66 0.22 8.85
N VAL A 57 -2.25 1.33 8.44
CA VAL A 57 -3.43 1.39 7.58
C VAL A 57 -3.09 2.16 6.32
N TRP A 58 -3.77 1.88 5.21
CA TRP A 58 -3.64 2.66 3.98
C TRP A 58 -4.96 3.29 3.59
N ILE A 59 -4.91 4.52 3.10
CA ILE A 59 -6.05 5.28 2.61
C ILE A 59 -5.69 5.80 1.23
N SER A 60 -6.42 5.38 0.20
CA SER A 60 -6.24 5.90 -1.17
C SER A 60 -7.34 6.90 -1.51
N SER A 61 -6.98 8.06 -2.04
CA SER A 61 -7.89 9.07 -2.57
C SER A 61 -7.63 9.33 -4.05
N SER A 62 -8.69 9.27 -4.84
CA SER A 62 -8.72 9.63 -6.25
C SER A 62 -9.56 10.90 -6.52
N GLY A 63 -10.14 11.49 -5.47
CA GLY A 63 -10.92 12.74 -5.50
C GLY A 63 -10.11 13.95 -5.07
N SER A 64 -10.62 15.15 -5.36
CA SER A 64 -9.86 16.41 -5.37
C SER A 64 -9.15 16.81 -4.07
N ILE A 65 -9.53 16.25 -2.93
CA ILE A 65 -8.95 16.53 -1.62
C ILE A 65 -8.69 15.21 -0.87
N SER A 66 -7.56 15.14 -0.17
CA SER A 66 -7.26 14.11 0.82
C SER A 66 -6.63 14.74 2.06
N ASN A 67 -6.69 14.06 3.21
CA ASN A 67 -6.10 14.53 4.47
C ASN A 67 -5.24 13.43 5.08
N ALA A 68 -3.99 13.75 5.39
CA ALA A 68 -3.13 12.91 6.19
C ALA A 68 -3.18 13.38 7.64
N PHE A 69 -3.35 12.43 8.56
CA PHE A 69 -3.36 12.66 10.00
C PHE A 69 -2.24 11.87 10.65
N TRP A 70 -1.45 12.50 11.50
CA TRP A 70 -0.42 11.82 12.28
C TRP A 70 -0.39 12.35 13.72
N THR A 71 0.42 11.74 14.58
CA THR A 71 0.46 12.04 16.01
C THR A 71 1.91 12.10 16.47
N HIS A 72 2.32 13.24 17.01
CA HIS A 72 3.66 13.49 17.52
C HIS A 72 3.57 14.01 18.94
N GLU A 73 4.25 13.35 19.88
CA GLU A 73 4.18 13.67 21.32
C GLU A 73 2.73 13.70 21.85
N GLY A 74 1.87 12.79 21.35
CA GLY A 74 0.45 12.73 21.69
C GLY A 74 -0.45 13.84 21.12
N LYS A 75 0.09 14.77 20.32
CA LYS A 75 -0.70 15.79 19.60
C LYS A 75 -1.05 15.30 18.20
N GLN A 76 -2.31 15.43 17.80
CA GLN A 76 -2.74 15.14 16.44
C GLN A 76 -2.41 16.32 15.52
N GLU A 77 -1.70 16.03 14.45
CA GLU A 77 -1.36 16.93 13.37
C GLU A 77 -2.14 16.55 12.09
N THR A 78 -2.31 17.50 11.17
CA THR A 78 -3.03 17.27 9.91
C THR A 78 -2.38 18.02 8.74
N LYS A 79 -2.41 17.41 7.55
CA LYS A 79 -2.01 18.05 6.30
C LYS A 79 -2.99 17.67 5.19
N GLN A 80 -3.59 18.70 4.59
CA GLN A 80 -4.48 18.56 3.45
C GLN A 80 -3.68 18.54 2.14
N TYR A 81 -4.09 17.66 1.23
CA TYR A 81 -3.56 17.52 -0.12
C TYR A 81 -4.65 17.84 -1.13
N SER A 82 -4.36 18.73 -2.07
CA SER A 82 -5.15 18.88 -3.29
C SER A 82 -4.67 17.84 -4.30
N VAL A 83 -5.54 16.93 -4.71
CA VAL A 83 -5.22 15.85 -5.65
C VAL A 83 -5.71 16.25 -7.04
N ALA A 84 -4.84 16.20 -8.04
CA ALA A 84 -5.22 16.52 -9.42
C ALA A 84 -6.21 15.48 -10.00
N PRO A 85 -7.07 15.83 -10.97
CA PRO A 85 -8.02 14.89 -11.57
C PRO A 85 -7.36 13.64 -12.18
N ASP A 86 -6.14 13.78 -12.73
CA ASP A 86 -5.31 12.71 -13.29
C ASP A 86 -4.38 12.05 -12.26
N GLN A 87 -4.54 12.32 -10.97
CA GLN A 87 -3.69 11.82 -9.89
C GLN A 87 -4.48 10.97 -8.88
N GLU A 88 -3.78 10.04 -8.25
CA GLU A 88 -4.20 9.33 -7.05
C GLU A 88 -3.16 9.58 -5.95
N LEU A 89 -3.64 9.68 -4.71
CA LEU A 89 -2.82 9.79 -3.51
C LEU A 89 -3.06 8.56 -2.65
N GLN A 90 -2.02 7.98 -2.06
CA GLN A 90 -2.11 6.94 -1.04
C GLN A 90 -1.37 7.40 0.21
N ILE A 91 -2.06 7.36 1.34
CA ILE A 91 -1.57 7.73 2.65
C ILE A 91 -1.41 6.44 3.45
N LEU A 92 -0.17 6.10 3.80
CA LEU A 92 0.16 4.96 4.65
C LEU A 92 0.40 5.48 6.07
N THR A 93 -0.53 5.23 6.99
CA THR A 93 -0.42 5.68 8.39
C THR A 93 0.06 4.53 9.27
N PHE A 94 1.22 4.70 9.91
CA PHE A 94 1.88 3.71 10.76
C PHE A 94 1.73 4.10 12.24
N GLN A 95 1.19 3.20 13.08
CA GLN A 95 1.08 3.46 14.53
C GLN A 95 2.28 2.89 15.30
N LYS A 96 2.95 3.73 16.07
CA LYS A 96 4.08 3.38 16.95
C LYS A 96 3.59 2.79 18.28
N LYS A 97 4.50 2.14 19.02
CA LYS A 97 4.19 1.55 20.35
C LYS A 97 3.73 2.56 21.40
N ASN A 98 4.08 3.83 21.26
CA ASN A 98 3.68 4.94 22.13
C ASN A 98 2.39 5.65 21.66
N SER A 99 1.57 4.99 20.82
CA SER A 99 0.34 5.51 20.21
C SER A 99 0.51 6.67 19.21
N ASP A 100 1.64 7.37 19.20
CA ASP A 100 2.05 8.27 18.11
C ASP A 100 1.97 7.57 16.75
N THR A 101 1.83 8.35 15.68
CA THR A 101 1.77 7.85 14.30
C THR A 101 2.66 8.68 13.39
N PHE A 102 3.10 8.09 12.28
CA PHE A 102 3.69 8.81 11.15
C PHE A 102 3.00 8.37 9.86
N CYS A 103 2.93 9.24 8.87
CA CYS A 103 2.38 8.93 7.55
C CYS A 103 3.49 8.89 6.49
N ILE A 104 3.34 8.01 5.50
CA ILE A 104 4.07 8.12 4.24
C ILE A 104 3.07 8.37 3.12
N ILE A 105 3.38 9.37 2.31
CA ILE A 105 2.53 9.87 1.23
C ILE A 105 3.11 9.37 -0.08
N LEU A 106 2.28 8.64 -0.82
CA LEU A 106 2.59 8.14 -2.15
C LEU A 106 1.63 8.75 -3.17
N GLU A 107 2.10 8.89 -4.40
CA GLU A 107 1.30 9.41 -5.52
C GLU A 107 1.46 8.56 -6.78
N ARG A 108 0.41 8.54 -7.61
CA ARG A 108 0.41 7.86 -8.91
C ARG A 108 -0.44 8.66 -9.89
N LYS A 109 -0.10 8.61 -11.19
CA LYS A 109 -1.00 9.11 -12.24
C LYS A 109 -2.06 8.06 -12.56
N LYS A 110 -3.31 8.48 -12.68
CA LYS A 110 -4.36 7.68 -13.32
C LYS A 110 -3.94 7.40 -14.76
N SER A 111 -4.08 6.14 -15.19
CA SER A 111 -3.85 5.71 -16.58
C SER A 111 -5.16 5.76 -17.37
#